data_AF-A0A0F8XSY7-F1
#
_entry.id   AF-A0A0F8XSY7-F1
#
_cell.length_a   1.000
_cell.length_b   1.000
_cell.length_c   1.000
_cell.angle_alpha   90.00
_cell.angle_beta   90.00
_cell.angle_gamma   90.00
#
_symmetry.space_group_name_H-M   'P 1'
#
loop_
_entity.id
_entity.type
_entity.pdbx_description
1 polymer ?
#
loop_
_entity_poly.entity_id
_entity_poly.type
_entity_poly.pdbx_seq_one_letter_code
_entity_poly.pdbx_strand_id
1 'polypeptide(L)'
;ITVEVQEYETEINSVLKEGKTLNEIKFKILYTEEGLVVESQFKEDNKLLNEINLEFGITFQEIIEYNDSDSNGIYDEISDTTIQKFALSEFWPINYSVISISEVSNLHYLRVQTKDNVFKAHFYVAEEFIFTNNSLITPNQVKINIEINNFNYSNNNSQLALYIKLESELDFEGEEETEDEEQGFAVNERGVITEINQYTGFFTWQENATIDGINQQVVTSSITTDDLDENEQMMYINYQHGINIFHDPKLGIEGLWRSKLLPFPLIALVIIIVVVSAISVSVAYTVYHYRHNGSITPILKNKSDGYSSFDNNREDLVVQIFEDENPIESLIR
;
A
#
# COMPACT_ATOMS: atom_id res chain seq x y z
N ILE A 1 7.78 -18.02 -6.54
CA ILE A 1 8.81 -17.01 -6.22
C ILE A 1 9.90 -17.73 -5.41
N THR A 2 11.08 -17.17 -5.23
CA THR A 2 12.08 -17.69 -4.28
C THR A 2 12.47 -16.57 -3.32
N VAL A 3 12.45 -16.85 -2.02
CA VAL A 3 12.79 -15.88 -0.97
C VAL A 3 13.94 -16.44 -0.14
N GLU A 4 15.03 -15.71 -0.10
CA GLU A 4 16.23 -16.02 0.68
C GLU A 4 16.38 -14.97 1.78
N VAL A 5 16.25 -15.40 3.03
CA VAL A 5 16.34 -14.51 4.20
C VAL A 5 17.62 -14.80 4.96
N GLN A 6 18.44 -13.77 5.09
CA GLN A 6 19.57 -13.71 6.02
C GLN A 6 19.20 -12.84 7.22
N GLU A 7 20.11 -12.70 8.19
CA GLU A 7 19.82 -11.95 9.42
C GLU A 7 19.39 -10.51 9.11
N TYR A 8 20.00 -9.89 8.10
CA TYR A 8 19.97 -8.45 7.85
C TYR A 8 19.75 -8.09 6.38
N GLU A 9 19.51 -9.10 5.55
CA GLU A 9 19.31 -8.98 4.12
C GLU A 9 18.27 -10.01 3.70
N THR A 10 17.38 -9.63 2.80
CA THR A 10 16.47 -10.54 2.12
C THR A 10 16.54 -10.29 0.63
N GLU A 11 16.64 -11.37 -0.14
CA GLU A 11 16.46 -11.34 -1.59
C GLU A 11 15.21 -12.12 -1.99
N ILE A 12 14.44 -11.54 -2.90
CA ILE A 12 13.17 -12.08 -3.40
C ILE A 12 13.28 -12.10 -4.91
N ASN A 13 13.25 -13.28 -5.51
CA ASN A 13 13.33 -13.43 -6.96
C ASN A 13 12.02 -14.02 -7.51
N SER A 14 11.44 -13.33 -8.48
CA SER A 14 10.25 -13.74 -9.24
C SER A 14 10.63 -13.90 -10.70
N VAL A 15 10.33 -15.07 -11.26
CA VAL A 15 10.69 -15.40 -12.65
C VAL A 15 9.46 -15.85 -13.40
N LEU A 16 9.17 -15.19 -14.52
CA LEU A 16 8.10 -15.53 -15.44
C LEU A 16 8.68 -15.82 -16.83
N LYS A 17 8.33 -16.98 -17.38
CA LYS A 17 8.75 -17.37 -18.73
C LYS A 17 7.57 -17.40 -19.68
N GLU A 18 7.56 -16.50 -20.65
CA GLU A 18 6.53 -16.41 -21.69
C GLU A 18 7.12 -16.72 -23.07
N GLY A 19 6.96 -17.98 -23.50
CA GLY A 19 7.49 -18.43 -24.79
C GLY A 19 9.02 -18.38 -24.85
N LYS A 20 9.56 -17.36 -25.52
CA LYS A 20 11.02 -17.10 -25.67
C LYS A 20 11.54 -15.97 -24.80
N THR A 21 10.65 -15.25 -24.13
CA THR A 21 10.99 -14.14 -23.24
C THR A 21 11.08 -14.66 -21.82
N LEU A 22 12.12 -14.25 -21.10
CA LEU A 22 12.31 -14.50 -19.68
C LEU A 22 12.27 -13.15 -18.95
N ASN A 23 11.28 -12.98 -18.09
CA ASN A 23 11.13 -11.82 -17.23
C ASN A 23 11.57 -12.22 -15.82
N GLU A 24 12.48 -11.46 -15.25
CA GLU A 24 12.98 -11.65 -13.89
C GLU A 24 12.80 -10.35 -13.11
N ILE A 25 12.21 -10.44 -11.92
CA ILE A 25 12.09 -9.35 -10.97
C ILE A 25 12.82 -9.79 -9.71
N LYS A 26 13.71 -8.94 -9.22
CA LYS A 26 14.42 -9.13 -7.96
C LYS A 26 14.11 -7.97 -7.05
N PHE A 27 13.63 -8.26 -5.84
CA PHE A 27 13.61 -7.29 -4.75
C PHE A 27 14.69 -7.63 -3.75
N LYS A 28 15.36 -6.61 -3.23
CA LYS A 28 16.33 -6.74 -2.16
C LYS A 28 15.98 -5.78 -1.04
N ILE A 29 15.83 -6.33 0.16
CA ILE A 29 15.57 -5.57 1.39
C ILE A 29 16.79 -5.77 2.28
N LEU A 30 17.50 -4.68 2.58
CA LEU A 30 18.65 -4.72 3.48
C LEU A 30 18.65 -3.46 4.33
N TYR A 31 19.28 -3.52 5.50
CA TYR A 31 19.68 -2.28 6.15
C TYR A 31 21.18 -2.06 6.01
N THR A 32 21.55 -0.79 5.95
CA THR A 32 22.93 -0.32 5.88
C THR A 32 23.14 0.74 6.96
N GLU A 33 24.32 1.36 6.99
CA GLU A 33 24.55 2.53 7.84
C GLU A 33 23.75 3.76 7.37
N GLU A 34 23.27 3.76 6.12
CA GLU A 34 22.51 4.84 5.50
C GLU A 34 21.00 4.73 5.73
N GLY A 35 20.48 3.56 6.10
CA GLY A 35 19.04 3.39 6.30
C GLY A 35 18.52 1.98 6.04
N LEU A 36 17.21 1.89 5.87
CA LEU A 36 16.53 0.72 5.33
C LEU A 36 16.38 0.86 3.81
N VAL A 37 17.11 0.03 3.07
CA VAL A 37 17.17 0.02 1.62
C VAL A 37 16.20 -1.02 1.05
N VAL A 38 15.46 -0.62 0.03
CA VAL A 38 14.56 -1.49 -0.75
C VAL A 38 14.84 -1.27 -2.22
N GLU A 39 15.52 -2.24 -2.85
CA GLU A 39 15.85 -2.22 -4.27
C GLU A 39 14.90 -3.11 -5.06
N SER A 40 14.63 -2.71 -6.30
CA SER A 40 13.95 -3.50 -7.33
C SER A 40 14.77 -3.50 -8.60
N GLN A 41 14.94 -4.69 -9.16
CA GLN A 41 15.58 -4.90 -10.45
C GLN A 41 14.66 -5.73 -11.35
N PHE A 42 14.44 -5.26 -12.57
CA PHE A 42 13.73 -5.98 -13.61
C PHE A 42 14.63 -6.25 -14.81
N LYS A 43 14.62 -7.51 -15.28
CA LYS A 43 15.34 -7.96 -16.47
C LYS A 43 14.39 -8.66 -17.43
N GLU A 44 14.37 -8.20 -18.69
CA GLU A 44 13.78 -8.94 -19.81
C GLU A 44 14.90 -9.47 -20.72
N ASP A 45 15.09 -10.79 -20.74
CA ASP A 45 15.89 -11.47 -21.77
C ASP A 45 14.97 -11.93 -22.91
N ASN A 46 15.11 -11.25 -24.04
CA ASN A 46 14.41 -11.59 -25.26
C ASN A 46 15.42 -11.83 -26.38
N LYS A 47 15.58 -13.08 -26.83
CA LYS A 47 16.57 -13.44 -27.89
C LYS A 47 16.44 -12.69 -29.23
N LEU A 48 15.38 -11.91 -29.43
CA LEU A 48 15.11 -11.14 -30.65
C LEU A 48 15.15 -9.62 -30.45
N LEU A 49 15.04 -9.13 -29.22
CA LEU A 49 15.08 -7.71 -28.86
C LEU A 49 16.29 -7.48 -27.94
N ASN A 50 16.76 -6.26 -27.78
CA ASN A 50 17.86 -6.01 -26.83
C ASN A 50 17.41 -6.37 -25.40
N GLU A 51 18.37 -6.75 -24.55
CA GLU A 51 18.15 -6.95 -23.12
C GLU A 51 17.70 -5.63 -22.49
N ILE A 52 16.66 -5.70 -21.66
CA ILE A 52 16.18 -4.56 -20.86
C ILE A 52 16.56 -4.84 -19.41
N ASN A 53 17.19 -3.86 -18.78
CA ASN A 53 17.49 -3.85 -17.36
C ASN A 53 16.95 -2.54 -16.78
N LEU A 54 16.06 -2.63 -15.82
CA LEU A 54 15.57 -1.51 -15.02
C LEU A 54 15.98 -1.76 -13.58
N GLU A 55 16.63 -0.80 -12.96
CA GLU A 55 17.08 -0.90 -11.58
C GLU A 55 16.76 0.41 -10.89
N PHE A 56 16.05 0.32 -9.76
CA PHE A 56 15.75 1.46 -8.93
C PHE A 56 15.56 1.02 -7.47
N GLY A 57 15.75 1.93 -6.54
CA GLY A 57 15.64 1.66 -5.12
C GLY A 57 15.22 2.88 -4.33
N ILE A 58 14.80 2.62 -3.11
CA ILE A 58 14.54 3.66 -2.10
C ILE A 58 15.31 3.35 -0.84
N THR A 59 15.74 4.40 -0.13
CA THR A 59 16.33 4.27 1.20
C THR A 59 15.58 5.15 2.19
N PHE A 60 14.95 4.52 3.20
CA PHE A 60 14.42 5.23 4.36
C PHE A 60 15.59 5.56 5.29
N GLN A 61 16.04 6.81 5.28
CA GLN A 61 17.31 7.21 5.91
C GLN A 61 17.12 7.79 7.31
N GLU A 62 16.24 8.79 7.45
CA GLU A 62 16.04 9.47 8.72
C GLU A 62 14.62 10.00 8.89
N ILE A 63 14.24 10.21 10.16
CA ILE A 63 13.04 10.94 10.56
C ILE A 63 13.49 12.30 11.10
N ILE A 64 12.95 13.38 10.55
CA ILE A 64 13.28 14.75 10.92
C ILE A 64 12.10 15.35 11.67
N GLU A 65 12.34 15.84 12.89
CA GLU A 65 11.38 16.67 13.61
C GLU A 65 11.60 18.14 13.24
N TYR A 66 10.55 18.85 12.85
CA TYR A 66 10.65 20.25 12.43
C TYR A 66 9.46 21.09 12.88
N ASN A 67 9.67 22.41 12.98
CA ASN A 67 8.58 23.38 13.04
C ASN A 67 8.37 23.97 11.66
N ASP A 68 7.19 23.71 11.11
CA ASP A 68 6.66 24.29 9.89
C ASP A 68 6.39 25.79 10.09
N SER A 69 7.25 26.61 9.52
CA SER A 69 7.27 28.07 9.78
C SER A 69 6.35 28.84 8.84
N ASP A 70 6.06 28.31 7.66
CA ASP A 70 5.16 28.91 6.66
C ASP A 70 3.78 28.24 6.61
N SER A 71 3.57 27.19 7.40
CA SER A 71 2.32 26.41 7.54
C SER A 71 1.90 25.70 6.25
N ASN A 72 2.87 25.28 5.43
CA ASN A 72 2.61 24.56 4.18
C ASN A 72 2.54 23.02 4.35
N GLY A 73 2.91 22.49 5.53
CA GLY A 73 2.93 21.06 5.85
C GLY A 73 4.08 20.26 5.23
N ILE A 74 5.07 20.92 4.62
CA ILE A 74 6.18 20.34 3.86
C ILE A 74 7.49 20.82 4.48
N TYR A 75 8.31 19.90 4.96
CA TYR A 75 9.64 20.23 5.43
C TYR A 75 10.50 20.83 4.31
N ASP A 76 10.99 22.04 4.55
CA ASP A 76 11.99 22.72 3.73
C ASP A 76 13.10 23.26 4.65
N GLU A 77 14.34 22.81 4.45
CA GLU A 77 15.47 23.18 5.33
C GLU A 77 15.78 24.69 5.32
N ILE A 78 15.37 25.42 4.29
CA ILE A 78 15.60 26.86 4.16
C ILE A 78 14.52 27.66 4.91
N SER A 79 13.25 27.28 4.80
CA SER A 79 12.15 28.02 5.43
C SER A 79 11.78 27.53 6.83
N ASP A 80 12.02 26.26 7.15
CA ASP A 80 11.62 25.66 8.43
C ASP A 80 12.73 25.58 9.46
N THR A 81 12.34 25.27 10.69
CA THR A 81 13.29 25.03 11.78
C THR A 81 13.38 23.54 12.08
N THR A 82 14.48 22.90 11.69
CA THR A 82 14.84 21.55 12.14
C THR A 82 15.08 21.54 13.65
N ILE A 83 14.41 20.62 14.36
CA ILE A 83 14.56 20.42 15.81
C ILE A 83 15.53 19.29 16.10
N GLN A 84 15.32 18.12 15.49
CA GLN A 84 16.21 16.96 15.61
C GLN A 84 16.12 16.07 14.36
N LYS A 85 17.19 15.32 14.11
CA LYS A 85 17.27 14.29 13.08
C LYS A 85 17.50 12.94 13.75
N PHE A 86 16.71 11.95 13.38
CA PHE A 86 16.76 10.60 13.92
C PHE A 86 17.13 9.62 12.81
N ALA A 87 18.39 9.19 12.79
CA ALA A 87 18.92 8.28 11.78
C ALA A 87 18.41 6.84 11.98
N LEU A 88 17.92 6.23 10.91
CA LEU A 88 17.46 4.85 10.88
C LEU A 88 18.64 3.90 10.67
N SER A 89 19.53 3.79 11.66
CA SER A 89 20.83 3.09 11.51
C SER A 89 20.99 1.80 12.30
N GLU A 90 20.12 1.53 13.27
CA GLU A 90 20.22 0.34 14.13
C GLU A 90 18.95 -0.51 14.08
N PHE A 91 19.03 -1.67 13.44
CA PHE A 91 17.90 -2.61 13.30
C PHE A 91 18.08 -3.90 14.09
N TRP A 92 16.95 -4.53 14.42
CA TRP A 92 16.92 -5.95 14.80
C TRP A 92 17.03 -6.84 13.55
N PRO A 93 17.45 -8.12 13.71
CA PRO A 93 17.34 -9.11 12.64
C PRO A 93 15.95 -9.16 12.02
N ILE A 94 15.92 -9.38 10.70
CA ILE A 94 14.69 -9.50 9.93
C ILE A 94 13.85 -10.64 10.50
N ASN A 95 12.61 -10.33 10.88
CA ASN A 95 11.64 -11.35 11.26
C ASN A 95 10.88 -11.79 10.02
N TYR A 96 10.97 -13.07 9.67
CA TYR A 96 10.34 -13.62 8.48
C TYR A 96 9.31 -14.68 8.84
N SER A 97 8.15 -14.63 8.18
CA SER A 97 7.14 -15.66 8.24
C SER A 97 6.43 -15.83 6.90
N VAL A 98 5.71 -16.94 6.76
CA VAL A 98 4.99 -17.31 5.54
C VAL A 98 3.57 -17.67 5.91
N ILE A 99 2.62 -17.15 5.13
CA ILE A 99 1.20 -17.47 5.26
C ILE A 99 0.77 -18.12 3.95
N SER A 100 0.18 -19.31 4.01
CA SER A 100 -0.36 -19.94 2.79
C SER A 100 -1.63 -19.22 2.34
N ILE A 101 -1.65 -18.73 1.10
CA ILE A 101 -2.82 -18.11 0.48
C ILE A 101 -3.68 -19.19 -0.19
N SER A 102 -3.04 -20.16 -0.85
CA SER A 102 -3.68 -21.32 -1.46
C SER A 102 -2.88 -22.61 -1.23
N GLU A 103 -3.25 -23.71 -1.90
CA GLU A 103 -2.48 -24.96 -1.89
C GLU A 103 -1.09 -24.83 -2.52
N VAL A 104 -0.86 -23.79 -3.35
CA VAL A 104 0.34 -23.65 -4.18
C VAL A 104 0.97 -22.26 -4.12
N SER A 105 0.45 -21.35 -3.29
CA SER A 105 0.90 -19.95 -3.21
C SER A 105 1.01 -19.49 -1.76
N ASN A 106 1.96 -18.59 -1.53
CA ASN A 106 2.21 -18.01 -0.22
C ASN A 106 2.24 -16.48 -0.25
N LEU A 107 1.97 -15.89 0.91
CA LEU A 107 2.26 -14.51 1.27
C LEU A 107 3.50 -14.53 2.15
N HIS A 108 4.56 -13.89 1.69
CA HIS A 108 5.80 -13.71 2.42
C HIS A 108 5.68 -12.41 3.23
N TYR A 109 5.87 -12.53 4.55
CA TYR A 109 5.84 -11.40 5.46
C TYR A 109 7.22 -11.21 6.08
N LEU A 110 7.77 -10.01 5.94
CA LEU A 110 9.01 -9.61 6.59
C LEU A 110 8.77 -8.39 7.46
N ARG A 111 9.33 -8.38 8.66
CA ARG A 111 9.30 -7.23 9.56
C ARG A 111 10.71 -6.81 9.87
N VAL A 112 10.99 -5.55 9.56
CA VAL A 112 12.23 -4.85 9.89
C VAL A 112 11.89 -3.76 10.89
N GLN A 113 12.70 -3.60 11.93
CA GLN A 113 12.43 -2.61 12.97
C GLN A 113 13.72 -2.10 13.60
N THR A 114 13.71 -0.82 13.93
CA THR A 114 14.77 -0.17 14.69
C THR A 114 14.85 -0.73 16.12
N LYS A 115 16.05 -0.70 16.73
CA LYS A 115 16.26 -1.29 18.06
C LYS A 115 15.50 -0.59 19.17
N ASP A 116 15.30 0.71 19.04
CA ASP A 116 14.51 1.54 19.95
C ASP A 116 13.00 1.50 19.64
N ASN A 117 12.60 0.73 18.62
CA ASN A 117 11.21 0.48 18.24
C ASN A 117 10.46 1.74 17.75
N VAL A 118 11.18 2.78 17.34
CA VAL A 118 10.60 4.03 16.81
C VAL A 118 10.07 3.82 15.40
N PHE A 119 10.83 3.16 14.54
CA PHE A 119 10.46 2.86 13.16
C PHE A 119 10.35 1.36 12.90
N LYS A 120 9.28 0.94 12.23
CA LYS A 120 9.09 -0.41 11.70
C LYS A 120 8.63 -0.37 10.24
N ALA A 121 9.04 -1.36 9.47
CA ALA A 121 8.55 -1.61 8.13
C ALA A 121 8.11 -3.07 8.01
N HIS A 122 6.90 -3.25 7.49
CA HIS A 122 6.28 -4.54 7.23
C HIS A 122 6.19 -4.76 5.72
N PHE A 123 6.90 -5.74 5.22
CA PHE A 123 6.96 -6.07 3.81
C PHE A 123 6.05 -7.26 3.51
N TYR A 124 5.23 -7.13 2.48
CA TYR A 124 4.34 -8.17 1.99
C TYR A 124 4.66 -8.44 0.52
N VAL A 125 4.98 -9.71 0.23
CA VAL A 125 5.20 -10.19 -1.14
C VAL A 125 4.34 -11.40 -1.40
N ALA A 126 3.48 -11.32 -2.41
CA ALA A 126 2.54 -12.38 -2.73
C ALA A 126 3.02 -13.19 -3.94
N GLU A 127 2.89 -14.52 -3.88
CA GLU A 127 3.19 -15.40 -5.03
C GLU A 127 2.09 -15.39 -6.10
N GLU A 128 0.93 -14.83 -5.79
CA GLU A 128 -0.20 -14.62 -6.69
C GLU A 128 -0.89 -13.29 -6.38
N PHE A 129 -1.86 -12.91 -7.20
CA PHE A 129 -2.69 -11.73 -6.90
C PHE A 129 -3.52 -11.97 -5.64
N ILE A 130 -3.33 -11.11 -4.65
CA ILE A 130 -4.14 -11.09 -3.43
C ILE A 130 -4.71 -9.70 -3.21
N PHE A 131 -6.00 -9.64 -2.89
CA PHE A 131 -6.66 -8.40 -2.50
C PHE A 131 -6.87 -8.42 -0.99
N THR A 132 -6.24 -7.50 -0.27
CA THR A 132 -6.32 -7.40 1.19
C THR A 132 -6.33 -5.93 1.59
N ASN A 133 -7.13 -5.57 2.60
CA ASN A 133 -7.29 -4.19 3.09
C ASN A 133 -7.52 -3.16 1.96
N ASN A 134 -8.41 -3.47 1.02
CA ASN A 134 -8.72 -2.60 -0.14
C ASN A 134 -7.53 -2.29 -1.07
N SER A 135 -6.42 -3.02 -0.97
CA SER A 135 -5.27 -2.90 -1.86
C SER A 135 -5.01 -4.22 -2.55
N LEU A 136 -4.68 -4.14 -3.85
CA LEU A 136 -4.10 -5.26 -4.56
C LEU A 136 -2.63 -5.41 -4.15
N ILE A 137 -2.18 -6.64 -3.93
CA ILE A 137 -0.77 -7.00 -3.88
C ILE A 137 -0.52 -7.96 -5.03
N THR A 138 0.39 -7.58 -5.90
CA THR A 138 0.75 -8.32 -7.11
C THR A 138 2.12 -8.97 -6.94
N PRO A 139 2.43 -10.04 -7.71
CA PRO A 139 3.77 -10.68 -7.67
C PRO A 139 4.93 -9.80 -8.16
N ASN A 140 4.64 -8.64 -8.75
CA ASN A 140 5.58 -7.68 -9.32
C ASN A 140 5.77 -6.44 -8.42
N GLN A 141 5.32 -6.49 -7.17
CA GLN A 141 5.53 -5.42 -6.20
C GLN A 141 5.74 -5.94 -4.78
N VAL A 142 6.28 -5.07 -3.94
CA VAL A 142 6.35 -5.24 -2.50
C VAL A 142 5.46 -4.17 -1.87
N LYS A 143 4.48 -4.58 -1.07
CA LYS A 143 3.73 -3.65 -0.21
C LYS A 143 4.52 -3.43 1.06
N ILE A 144 4.66 -2.17 1.47
CA ILE A 144 5.43 -1.72 2.62
C ILE A 144 4.47 -1.01 3.56
N ASN A 145 4.24 -1.52 4.77
CA ASN A 145 3.53 -0.76 5.79
C ASN A 145 4.55 -0.22 6.79
N ILE A 146 4.65 1.11 6.85
CA ILE A 146 5.52 1.84 7.77
C ILE A 146 4.76 2.12 9.06
N GLU A 147 5.43 1.93 10.18
CA GLU A 147 4.97 2.36 11.50
C GLU A 147 6.03 3.27 12.14
N ILE A 148 5.63 4.48 12.53
CA ILE A 148 6.40 5.34 13.42
C ILE A 148 5.67 5.40 14.76
N ASN A 149 6.28 4.86 15.81
CA ASN A 149 5.66 4.69 17.12
C ASN A 149 6.48 5.36 18.23
N ASN A 150 5.82 6.11 19.10
CA ASN A 150 6.41 6.72 20.28
C ASN A 150 7.69 7.54 19.97
N PHE A 151 7.70 8.25 18.84
CA PHE A 151 8.79 9.17 18.53
C PHE A 151 8.94 10.20 19.67
N ASN A 152 10.15 10.37 20.18
CA ASN A 152 10.40 11.26 21.31
C ASN A 152 10.54 12.71 20.82
N TYR A 153 9.41 13.37 20.61
CA TYR A 153 9.35 14.77 20.23
C TYR A 153 10.02 15.67 21.26
N SER A 154 10.87 16.58 20.76
CA SER A 154 11.44 17.67 21.55
C SER A 154 10.49 18.87 21.67
N ASN A 155 9.48 18.96 20.80
CA ASN A 155 8.47 20.01 20.77
C ASN A 155 7.05 19.43 20.57
N ASN A 156 6.06 19.96 21.30
CA ASN A 156 4.68 19.48 21.20
C ASN A 156 3.92 19.96 19.96
N ASN A 157 4.46 20.93 19.23
CA ASN A 157 3.83 21.51 18.04
C ASN A 157 4.61 21.20 16.75
N SER A 158 5.63 20.34 16.82
CA SER A 158 6.43 19.96 15.66
C SER A 158 5.78 18.83 14.86
N GLN A 159 6.22 18.70 13.62
CA GLN A 159 5.82 17.67 12.66
C GLN A 159 7.01 16.75 12.38
N LEU A 160 6.74 15.63 11.68
CA LEU A 160 7.79 14.69 11.24
C LEU A 160 7.88 14.67 9.72
N ALA A 161 9.09 14.65 9.20
CA ALA A 161 9.38 14.35 7.81
C ALA A 161 10.20 13.06 7.73
N LEU A 162 9.75 12.09 6.94
CA LEU A 162 10.53 10.90 6.60
C LEU A 162 11.36 11.21 5.36
N TYR A 163 12.68 11.22 5.52
CA TYR A 163 13.63 11.38 4.43
C TYR A 163 13.70 10.07 3.62
N ILE A 164 13.42 10.18 2.33
CA ILE A 164 13.52 9.07 1.39
C ILE A 164 14.48 9.46 0.29
N LYS A 165 15.55 8.68 0.18
CA LYS A 165 16.49 8.72 -0.93
C LYS A 165 15.97 7.83 -2.06
N LEU A 166 16.11 8.28 -3.29
CA LEU A 166 15.68 7.62 -4.51
C LEU A 166 16.91 7.34 -5.39
N GLU A 167 17.11 6.08 -5.75
CA GLU A 167 18.28 5.62 -6.49
C GLU A 167 17.83 4.98 -7.81
N SER A 168 18.35 5.43 -8.95
CA SER A 168 18.05 4.89 -10.28
C SER A 168 19.10 5.38 -11.29
N GLU A 169 19.33 4.62 -12.37
CA GLU A 169 20.12 5.11 -13.51
C GLU A 169 19.39 6.17 -14.36
N LEU A 170 18.08 6.34 -14.10
CA LEU A 170 17.17 7.19 -14.83
C LEU A 170 16.49 8.15 -13.84
N ASP A 171 16.18 9.36 -14.28
CA ASP A 171 15.50 10.36 -13.45
C ASP A 171 14.11 9.85 -13.01
N PHE A 172 13.73 10.22 -11.79
CA PHE A 172 12.37 10.04 -11.28
C PHE A 172 11.47 11.21 -11.66
N GLU A 173 10.23 10.89 -12.02
CA GLU A 173 9.15 11.84 -12.27
C GLU A 173 8.02 11.62 -11.25
N GLY A 174 7.38 12.70 -10.80
CA GLY A 174 6.22 12.60 -9.91
C GLY A 174 4.95 12.18 -10.65
N GLU A 175 4.15 11.32 -10.04
CA GLU A 175 2.92 10.77 -10.59
C GLU A 175 1.72 11.12 -9.69
N GLU A 176 0.69 11.75 -10.27
CA GLU A 176 -0.53 12.17 -9.56
C GLU A 176 -1.68 11.16 -9.64
N GLU A 177 -1.66 10.23 -10.62
CA GLU A 177 -2.65 9.17 -10.82
C GLU A 177 -1.89 7.91 -11.26
N THR A 178 -1.93 6.85 -10.45
CA THR A 178 -1.13 5.63 -10.64
C THR A 178 -1.81 4.58 -11.54
N GLU A 179 -1.07 3.62 -12.12
CA GLU A 179 -1.69 2.51 -12.89
C GLU A 179 -2.72 1.75 -12.03
N ASP A 180 -2.39 1.51 -10.76
CA ASP A 180 -3.29 0.87 -9.80
C ASP A 180 -4.61 1.66 -9.62
N GLU A 181 -4.58 2.99 -9.60
CA GLU A 181 -5.79 3.81 -9.56
C GLU A 181 -6.58 3.79 -10.88
N GLU A 182 -5.89 3.90 -12.02
CA GLU A 182 -6.53 3.83 -13.34
C GLU A 182 -7.27 2.49 -13.54
N GLN A 183 -6.71 1.40 -13.01
CA GLN A 183 -7.32 0.07 -13.05
C GLN A 183 -8.36 -0.18 -11.95
N GLY A 184 -8.46 0.71 -10.96
CA GLY A 184 -9.40 0.60 -9.82
C GLY A 184 -8.94 -0.37 -8.72
N PHE A 185 -7.64 -0.61 -8.60
CA PHE A 185 -6.99 -1.40 -7.56
C PHE A 185 -6.54 -0.60 -6.34
N ALA A 186 -6.39 0.72 -6.49
CA ALA A 186 -6.10 1.67 -5.42
C ALA A 186 -6.99 2.91 -5.53
N VAL A 187 -6.96 3.76 -4.50
CA VAL A 187 -7.62 5.08 -4.48
C VAL A 187 -6.77 6.07 -3.68
N ASN A 188 -6.68 7.32 -4.16
CA ASN A 188 -5.88 8.39 -3.56
C ASN A 188 -4.44 7.93 -3.32
N GLU A 189 -3.78 7.51 -4.39
CA GLU A 189 -2.39 7.11 -4.41
C GLU A 189 -1.57 8.17 -5.14
N ARG A 190 -0.33 8.38 -4.71
CA ARG A 190 0.67 9.18 -5.42
C ARG A 190 1.93 8.39 -5.57
N GLY A 191 2.76 8.76 -6.51
CA GLY A 191 4.02 8.07 -6.69
C GLY A 191 5.13 8.91 -7.28
N VAL A 192 6.26 8.24 -7.38
CA VAL A 192 7.34 8.60 -8.28
C VAL A 192 7.62 7.40 -9.17
N ILE A 193 7.90 7.68 -10.44
CA ILE A 193 8.13 6.66 -11.46
C ILE A 193 9.44 6.90 -12.18
N THR A 194 9.98 5.82 -12.74
CA THR A 194 11.11 5.85 -13.65
C THR A 194 10.88 4.84 -14.78
N GLU A 195 11.15 5.22 -16.03
CA GLU A 195 10.67 4.48 -17.20
C GLU A 195 11.79 4.04 -18.15
N ILE A 196 11.75 2.77 -18.56
CA ILE A 196 12.55 2.26 -19.68
C ILE A 196 11.66 1.53 -20.69
N ASN A 197 11.51 2.14 -21.87
CA ASN A 197 10.65 1.68 -22.96
C ASN A 197 9.16 1.63 -22.60
N GLN A 198 8.70 0.48 -22.09
CA GLN A 198 7.30 0.18 -21.76
C GLN A 198 7.16 -0.35 -20.33
N TYR A 199 8.27 -0.36 -19.58
CA TYR A 199 8.35 -0.83 -18.21
C TYR A 199 8.59 0.37 -17.32
N THR A 200 7.82 0.43 -16.24
CA THR A 200 7.83 1.54 -15.29
C THR A 200 8.19 0.97 -13.93
N GLY A 201 9.25 1.49 -13.32
CA GLY A 201 9.57 1.26 -11.92
C GLY A 201 8.86 2.32 -11.10
N PHE A 202 8.16 1.91 -10.04
CA PHE A 202 7.36 2.82 -9.25
C PHE A 202 7.67 2.70 -7.76
N PHE A 203 7.58 3.84 -7.08
CA PHE A 203 7.41 3.93 -5.64
C PHE A 203 6.17 4.77 -5.37
N THR A 204 5.11 4.15 -4.86
CA THR A 204 3.82 4.80 -4.62
C THR A 204 3.43 4.75 -3.15
N TRP A 205 2.53 5.63 -2.74
CA TRP A 205 2.02 5.70 -1.38
C TRP A 205 0.61 6.30 -1.33
N GLN A 206 -0.14 5.91 -0.31
CA GLN A 206 -1.46 6.46 -0.05
C GLN A 206 -1.38 7.93 0.35
N GLU A 207 -2.24 8.79 -0.20
CA GLU A 207 -2.30 10.21 0.16
C GLU A 207 -2.70 10.46 1.62
N ASN A 208 -3.11 9.42 2.36
CA ASN A 208 -3.45 9.51 3.77
C ASN A 208 -2.66 8.49 4.60
N ALA A 209 -2.23 8.93 5.78
CA ALA A 209 -1.71 8.08 6.85
C ALA A 209 -2.69 8.04 8.01
N THR A 210 -2.70 6.95 8.77
CA THR A 210 -3.45 6.89 10.04
C THR A 210 -2.56 7.39 11.16
N ILE A 211 -2.88 8.56 11.71
CA ILE A 211 -2.16 9.21 12.80
C ILE A 211 -3.05 9.20 14.04
N ASP A 212 -2.63 8.48 15.09
CA ASP A 212 -3.38 8.26 16.33
C ASP A 212 -4.83 7.78 16.10
N GLY A 213 -5.00 6.90 15.10
CA GLY A 213 -6.30 6.34 14.71
C GLY A 213 -7.16 7.24 13.83
N ILE A 214 -6.66 8.40 13.42
CA ILE A 214 -7.35 9.36 12.54
C ILE A 214 -6.64 9.37 11.19
N ASN A 215 -7.39 9.19 10.10
CA ASN A 215 -6.85 9.37 8.75
C ASN A 215 -6.57 10.84 8.48
N GLN A 216 -5.31 11.15 8.19
CA GLN A 216 -4.83 12.50 7.89
C GLN A 216 -4.06 12.47 6.57
N GLN A 217 -4.19 13.55 5.80
CA GLN A 217 -3.48 13.69 4.54
C GLN A 217 -1.98 13.80 4.80
N VAL A 218 -1.18 13.03 4.05
CA VAL A 218 0.28 13.20 3.99
C VAL A 218 0.62 14.21 2.91
N VAL A 219 1.66 15.00 3.13
CA VAL A 219 2.15 15.97 2.14
C VAL A 219 3.58 15.61 1.77
N THR A 220 3.91 15.64 0.49
CA THR A 220 5.24 15.30 0.01
C THR A 220 5.96 16.52 -0.53
N SER A 221 7.27 16.57 -0.36
CA SER A 221 8.09 17.55 -1.08
C SER A 221 8.13 17.25 -2.58
N SER A 222 8.60 18.20 -3.37
CA SER A 222 9.05 17.90 -4.73
C SER A 222 10.30 17.02 -4.68
N ILE A 223 10.55 16.27 -5.75
CA ILE A 223 11.80 15.54 -5.92
C ILE A 223 12.91 16.55 -6.18
N THR A 224 13.98 16.47 -5.41
CA THR A 224 15.18 17.29 -5.57
C THR A 224 16.42 16.41 -5.65
N THR A 225 17.54 16.98 -6.09
CA THR A 225 18.85 16.31 -5.94
C THR A 225 19.15 16.11 -4.45
N ASP A 226 19.75 14.98 -4.12
CA ASP A 226 20.22 14.67 -2.78
C ASP A 226 21.39 15.59 -2.38
N ASP A 227 21.35 16.14 -1.17
CA ASP A 227 22.36 17.07 -0.67
C ASP A 227 23.71 16.39 -0.35
N LEU A 228 23.70 15.08 -0.16
CA LEU A 228 24.86 14.23 0.15
C LEU A 228 25.44 13.57 -1.10
N ASP A 229 24.62 13.26 -2.11
CA ASP A 229 25.06 12.74 -3.42
C ASP A 229 24.35 13.43 -4.60
N GLU A 230 25.11 14.21 -5.37
CA GLU A 230 24.58 14.96 -6.52
C GLU A 230 24.01 14.09 -7.64
N ASN A 231 24.26 12.77 -7.63
CA ASN A 231 23.74 11.83 -8.64
C ASN A 231 22.44 11.15 -8.20
N GLU A 232 22.00 11.37 -6.97
CA GLU A 232 20.82 10.75 -6.40
C GLU A 232 19.73 11.79 -6.18
N GLN A 233 18.50 11.31 -6.05
CA GLN A 233 17.34 12.16 -5.82
C GLN A 233 16.79 11.89 -4.43
N MET A 234 16.12 12.87 -3.84
CA MET A 234 15.48 12.71 -2.54
C MET A 234 14.12 13.39 -2.48
N MET A 235 13.31 12.94 -1.53
CA MET A 235 12.03 13.53 -1.19
C MET A 235 11.69 13.32 0.29
N TYR A 236 10.75 14.12 0.77
CA TYR A 236 10.20 14.02 2.11
C TYR A 236 8.73 13.59 2.05
N ILE A 237 8.35 12.64 2.92
CA ILE A 237 6.94 12.41 3.26
C ILE A 237 6.69 13.00 4.64
N ASN A 238 5.77 13.97 4.71
CA ASN A 238 5.52 14.76 5.92
C ASN A 238 4.25 14.28 6.62
N TYR A 239 4.36 14.16 7.95
CA TYR A 239 3.32 13.70 8.85
C TYR A 239 3.04 14.75 9.91
N GLN A 240 1.76 14.94 10.22
CA GLN A 240 1.35 15.71 11.38
C GLN A 240 1.86 15.06 12.67
N HIS A 241 1.90 15.86 13.75
CA HIS A 241 2.27 15.38 15.08
C HIS A 241 1.39 14.21 15.51
N GLY A 242 2.00 13.10 15.94
CA GLY A 242 1.24 11.95 16.44
C GLY A 242 2.12 10.94 17.16
N ILE A 243 1.50 10.14 18.03
CA ILE A 243 2.20 9.11 18.81
C ILE A 243 2.40 7.86 17.94
N ASN A 244 1.39 7.49 17.15
CA ASN A 244 1.42 6.34 16.25
C ASN A 244 1.03 6.79 14.85
N ILE A 245 1.92 6.57 13.88
CA ILE A 245 1.73 6.90 12.47
C ILE A 245 1.86 5.62 11.66
N PHE A 246 0.84 5.32 10.86
CA PHE A 246 0.81 4.17 9.94
C PHE A 246 0.65 4.66 8.50
N HIS A 247 1.50 4.18 7.61
CA HIS A 247 1.49 4.58 6.20
C HIS A 247 1.81 3.38 5.29
N ASP A 248 1.23 3.36 4.09
CA ASP A 248 1.17 2.17 3.24
C ASP A 248 1.83 2.36 1.85
N PRO A 249 3.14 2.61 1.77
CA PRO A 249 3.82 2.64 0.48
C PRO A 249 3.87 1.28 -0.25
N LYS A 250 4.22 1.34 -1.54
CA LYS A 250 4.49 0.19 -2.40
C LYS A 250 5.69 0.49 -3.29
N LEU A 251 6.40 -0.56 -3.69
CA LEU A 251 7.50 -0.47 -4.64
C LEU A 251 7.41 -1.64 -5.62
N GLY A 252 7.52 -1.39 -6.92
CA GLY A 252 7.32 -2.45 -7.90
C GLY A 252 7.64 -2.09 -9.34
N ILE A 253 7.23 -2.98 -10.24
CA ILE A 253 7.44 -2.85 -11.69
C ILE A 253 6.10 -3.00 -12.40
N GLU A 254 5.73 -2.00 -13.19
CA GLU A 254 4.55 -1.93 -14.04
C GLU A 254 4.87 -2.27 -15.51
N GLY A 255 3.84 -2.35 -16.35
CA GLY A 255 3.99 -2.66 -17.77
C GLY A 255 4.30 -4.13 -18.12
N LEU A 256 4.30 -5.02 -17.11
CA LEU A 256 4.48 -6.46 -17.30
C LEU A 256 3.22 -7.16 -17.84
N TRP A 257 2.06 -6.57 -17.59
CA TRP A 257 0.76 -7.16 -17.93
C TRP A 257 0.33 -6.73 -19.34
N ARG A 258 0.65 -7.55 -20.35
CA ARG A 258 0.25 -7.29 -21.75
C ARG A 258 -1.22 -7.57 -22.04
N SER A 259 -1.93 -8.27 -21.16
CA SER A 259 -3.38 -8.38 -21.27
C SER A 259 -3.99 -7.13 -20.67
N LYS A 260 -4.63 -6.30 -21.50
CA LYS A 260 -5.65 -5.35 -21.04
C LYS A 260 -6.60 -6.11 -20.12
N LEU A 261 -6.39 -6.04 -18.81
CA LEU A 261 -7.41 -6.38 -17.85
C LEU A 261 -8.60 -5.52 -18.26
N LEU A 262 -9.70 -6.18 -18.58
CA LEU A 262 -10.93 -5.47 -18.88
C LEU A 262 -11.18 -4.59 -17.64
N PRO A 263 -11.24 -3.26 -17.79
CA PRO A 263 -11.26 -2.36 -16.64
C PRO A 263 -12.38 -2.80 -15.70
N PHE A 264 -12.08 -2.77 -14.39
CA PHE A 264 -12.96 -3.21 -13.31
C PHE A 264 -14.41 -2.72 -13.33
N PRO A 265 -14.85 -1.66 -14.06
CA PRO A 265 -16.27 -1.44 -14.32
C PRO A 265 -17.00 -2.63 -14.94
N LEU A 266 -16.36 -3.58 -15.63
CA LEU A 266 -17.05 -4.71 -16.23
C LEU A 266 -17.53 -5.76 -15.21
N ILE A 267 -16.85 -5.94 -14.09
CA ILE A 267 -17.35 -6.83 -13.01
C ILE A 267 -18.57 -6.18 -12.35
N ALA A 268 -18.52 -4.88 -12.07
CA ALA A 268 -19.69 -4.13 -11.60
C ALA A 268 -20.84 -4.18 -12.61
N LEU A 269 -20.56 -4.09 -13.92
CA LEU A 269 -21.56 -4.20 -14.99
C LEU A 269 -22.14 -5.62 -15.08
N VAL A 270 -21.33 -6.67 -14.90
CA VAL A 270 -21.79 -8.07 -14.80
C VAL A 270 -22.66 -8.26 -13.56
N ILE A 271 -22.28 -7.73 -12.40
CA ILE A 271 -23.10 -7.77 -11.17
C ILE A 271 -24.43 -7.04 -11.40
N ILE A 272 -24.42 -5.86 -12.02
CA ILE A 272 -25.64 -5.11 -12.37
C ILE A 272 -26.52 -5.94 -13.34
N ILE A 273 -25.93 -6.55 -14.38
CA ILE A 273 -26.67 -7.41 -15.33
C ILE A 273 -27.29 -8.62 -14.60
N VAL A 274 -26.55 -9.26 -13.68
CA VAL A 274 -27.04 -10.40 -12.91
C VAL A 274 -28.17 -9.99 -11.95
N VAL A 275 -28.04 -8.84 -11.27
CA VAL A 275 -29.09 -8.31 -10.39
C VAL A 275 -30.34 -7.92 -11.18
N VAL A 276 -30.20 -7.20 -12.29
CA VAL A 276 -31.32 -6.80 -13.16
C VAL A 276 -32.02 -8.02 -13.77
N SER A 277 -31.26 -9.03 -14.19
CA SER A 277 -31.84 -10.28 -14.73
C SER A 277 -32.55 -11.10 -13.65
N ALA A 278 -32.00 -11.19 -12.42
CA ALA A 278 -32.67 -11.85 -11.30
C ALA A 278 -33.99 -11.16 -10.91
N ILE A 279 -34.00 -9.82 -10.85
CA ILE A 279 -35.22 -9.03 -10.61
C ILE A 279 -36.23 -9.26 -11.74
N SER A 280 -35.78 -9.25 -12.99
CA SER A 280 -36.66 -9.46 -14.15
C SER A 280 -37.32 -10.84 -14.14
N VAL A 281 -36.56 -11.88 -13.81
CA VAL A 281 -37.09 -13.26 -13.67
C VAL A 281 -38.07 -13.34 -12.51
N SER A 282 -37.77 -12.71 -11.37
CA SER A 282 -38.67 -12.67 -10.21
C SER A 282 -40.00 -11.98 -10.52
N VAL A 283 -39.96 -10.84 -11.22
CA VAL A 283 -41.17 -10.12 -11.66
C VAL A 283 -41.96 -10.96 -12.66
N ALA A 284 -41.30 -11.54 -13.67
CA ALA A 284 -41.95 -12.38 -14.67
C ALA A 284 -42.61 -13.60 -14.04
N TYR A 285 -41.93 -14.26 -13.09
CA TYR A 285 -42.48 -15.38 -12.31
C TYR A 285 -43.69 -14.95 -11.49
N THR A 286 -43.61 -13.82 -10.79
CA THR A 286 -44.71 -13.28 -9.98
C THR A 286 -45.94 -12.99 -10.83
N VAL A 287 -45.77 -12.36 -12.00
CA VAL A 287 -46.85 -12.08 -12.96
C VAL A 287 -47.43 -13.37 -13.53
N TYR A 288 -46.58 -14.33 -13.92
CA TYR A 288 -47.02 -15.64 -14.41
C TYR A 288 -47.86 -16.37 -13.36
N HIS A 289 -47.35 -16.45 -12.14
CA HIS A 289 -48.03 -17.10 -11.02
C HIS A 289 -49.36 -16.40 -10.69
N TYR A 290 -49.40 -15.07 -10.66
CA TYR A 290 -50.63 -14.31 -10.43
C TYR A 290 -51.70 -14.57 -11.52
N ARG A 291 -51.26 -14.67 -12.78
CA ARG A 291 -52.16 -14.91 -13.92
C ARG A 291 -52.68 -16.34 -13.98
N HIS A 292 -51.90 -17.33 -13.57
CA HIS A 292 -52.29 -18.75 -13.66
C HIS A 292 -52.94 -19.30 -12.38
N ASN A 293 -52.55 -18.83 -11.20
CA ASN A 293 -53.02 -19.42 -9.93
C ASN A 293 -54.16 -18.68 -9.23
N GLY A 294 -54.70 -17.60 -9.83
CA GLY A 294 -55.94 -16.97 -9.35
C GLY A 294 -55.85 -16.37 -7.94
N SER A 295 -55.72 -15.05 -7.85
CA SER A 295 -55.84 -14.21 -6.64
C SER A 295 -55.39 -14.85 -5.31
N ILE A 296 -54.14 -14.62 -4.92
CA ILE A 296 -53.77 -14.70 -3.50
C ILE A 296 -54.49 -13.55 -2.81
N THR A 297 -55.53 -13.85 -2.04
CA THR A 297 -56.14 -12.89 -1.13
C THR A 297 -55.08 -12.51 -0.09
N PRO A 298 -54.69 -11.24 0.04
CA PRO A 298 -53.76 -10.86 1.10
C PRO A 298 -54.46 -11.10 2.43
N ILE A 299 -53.92 -12.04 3.23
CA ILE A 299 -54.30 -12.18 4.63
C ILE A 299 -53.68 -10.97 5.34
N LEU A 300 -54.37 -9.83 5.31
CA LEU A 300 -54.18 -8.75 6.27
C LEU A 300 -54.64 -9.29 7.62
N LYS A 301 -53.74 -9.99 8.32
CA LYS A 301 -53.93 -10.32 9.72
C LYS A 301 -53.67 -9.04 10.51
N ASN A 302 -54.75 -8.31 10.73
CA ASN A 302 -54.81 -7.18 11.64
C ASN A 302 -54.41 -7.69 13.03
N LYS A 303 -53.17 -7.44 13.42
CA LYS A 303 -52.68 -7.62 14.79
C LYS A 303 -52.37 -6.22 15.31
N SER A 304 -53.42 -5.56 15.80
CA SER A 304 -53.23 -4.49 16.76
C SER A 304 -52.70 -5.11 18.06
N ASP A 305 -52.03 -4.26 18.82
CA ASP A 305 -51.68 -4.39 20.23
C ASP A 305 -50.25 -4.88 20.52
N GLY A 306 -49.37 -3.87 20.61
CA GLY A 306 -48.66 -3.60 21.86
C GLY A 306 -47.23 -4.10 21.97
N TYR A 307 -46.26 -3.20 21.84
CA TYR A 307 -44.94 -3.17 22.52
C TYR A 307 -44.39 -1.74 22.30
N SER A 308 -44.57 -0.84 23.28
CA SER A 308 -43.62 -0.48 24.35
C SER A 308 -42.40 0.31 23.86
N SER A 309 -42.15 1.42 24.55
CA SER A 309 -41.09 2.41 24.39
C SER A 309 -39.73 1.86 24.00
N PHE A 310 -39.14 2.45 22.96
CA PHE A 310 -37.70 2.43 22.75
C PHE A 310 -37.04 3.38 23.74
N ASP A 311 -36.23 2.79 24.60
CA ASP A 311 -35.37 3.46 25.56
C ASP A 311 -34.16 4.05 24.82
N ASN A 312 -33.92 5.35 25.03
CA ASN A 312 -32.75 6.07 24.52
C ASN A 312 -31.57 5.77 25.44
N ASN A 313 -30.89 4.63 25.24
CA ASN A 313 -29.55 4.44 25.78
C ASN A 313 -28.53 4.63 24.67
N ARG A 314 -27.90 5.81 24.72
CA ARG A 314 -26.55 6.04 24.17
C ARG A 314 -25.62 5.05 24.83
N GLU A 315 -25.16 4.06 24.07
CA GLU A 315 -23.89 3.43 24.38
C GLU A 315 -22.80 4.32 23.81
N ASP A 316 -21.91 4.76 24.69
CA ASP A 316 -20.68 5.44 24.34
C ASP A 316 -19.90 4.57 23.35
N LEU A 317 -19.54 5.16 22.20
CA LEU A 317 -18.53 4.60 21.31
C LEU A 317 -17.22 4.58 22.07
N VAL A 318 -16.94 3.45 22.73
CA VAL A 318 -15.60 3.09 23.15
C VAL A 318 -14.85 2.73 21.87
N VAL A 319 -14.02 3.65 21.40
CA VAL A 319 -13.01 3.37 20.39
C VAL A 319 -12.08 2.32 20.99
N GLN A 320 -12.24 1.06 20.57
CA GLN A 320 -11.24 0.03 20.79
C GLN A 320 -10.07 0.36 19.87
N ILE A 321 -9.00 0.88 20.48
CA ILE A 321 -7.67 0.88 19.86
C ILE A 321 -7.24 -0.59 19.85
N PHE A 322 -7.22 -1.20 18.67
CA PHE A 322 -6.63 -2.51 18.48
C PHE A 322 -5.11 -2.36 18.59
N GLU A 323 -4.55 -2.66 19.76
CA GLU A 323 -3.21 -3.23 19.81
C GLU A 323 -3.34 -4.64 19.22
N ASP A 324 -3.25 -4.75 17.89
CA ASP A 324 -3.26 -6.05 17.23
C ASP A 324 -1.97 -6.78 17.60
N GLU A 325 -2.06 -7.74 18.52
CA GLU A 325 -0.96 -8.64 18.89
C GLU A 325 -0.53 -9.55 17.72
N ASN A 326 -1.19 -9.47 16.56
CA ASN A 326 -0.79 -10.15 15.34
C ASN A 326 -1.36 -9.45 14.08
N PRO A 327 -0.61 -8.56 13.40
CA PRO A 327 -1.08 -7.89 12.16
C PRO A 327 -1.45 -8.88 11.04
N ILE A 328 -1.05 -10.15 11.19
CA ILE A 328 -1.38 -11.25 10.29
C ILE A 328 -2.86 -11.66 10.40
N GLU A 329 -3.50 -11.58 11.58
CA GLU A 329 -4.90 -12.01 11.73
C GLU A 329 -5.90 -10.99 11.16
N SER A 330 -5.56 -9.70 11.14
CA SER A 330 -6.40 -8.66 10.55
C SER A 330 -6.38 -8.66 9.02
N LEU A 331 -5.33 -9.21 8.38
CA LEU A 331 -5.27 -9.36 6.91
C LEU A 331 -6.12 -10.51 6.35
N ILE A 332 -6.57 -11.44 7.21
CA ILE A 332 -7.28 -12.67 6.82
C ILE A 332 -8.80 -12.59 7.08
N ARG A 333 -9.32 -11.52 7.72
CA ARG A 333 -10.74 -11.40 8.08
C ARG A 333 -11.57 -10.51 7.18
#